data_AF-A0A2I0KTQ9-F1
#
_entry.id   AF-A0A2I0KTQ9-F1
#
_cell.length_a   1.000
_cell.length_b   1.000
_cell.length_c   1.000
_cell.angle_alpha   90.00
_cell.angle_beta   90.00
_cell.angle_gamma   90.00
#
_symmetry.space_group_name_H-M   'P 1'
#
loop_
_entity.id
_entity.type
_entity.pdbx_description
1 polymer ?
#
loop_
_entity_poly.entity_id
_entity_poly.type
_entity_poly.pdbx_seq_one_letter_code
_entity_poly.pdbx_strand_id
1 'polypeptide(L)'
;MASMASMFAKPATRPVSHHPHKPLSRQFFPSASVQIRRRPTSATGALRTRAALIEPDGGRLVDLRVEPDRRDEKRREAVALPKVKLSRIDLQWVHVLSEGWASPLSGFMRESEFLQTLHFNSLRLDDGSVVNMSVPIVLAADDSDKQRIGESKKVALVGPDDVPIAILSE
;
A
#
# COMPACT_ATOMS: atom_id res chain seq x y z
N MET A 1 -10.76 23.68 18.71
CA MET A 1 -11.36 23.74 20.06
C MET A 1 -11.95 22.37 20.41
N ALA A 2 -11.64 21.92 21.63
CA ALA A 2 -12.30 20.89 22.47
C ALA A 2 -12.40 19.42 22.00
N SER A 3 -11.64 18.58 22.72
CA SER A 3 -11.80 17.13 22.93
C SER A 3 -12.78 16.87 24.08
N MET A 4 -13.53 15.77 24.05
CA MET A 4 -14.39 15.32 25.18
C MET A 4 -14.17 13.83 25.45
N ALA A 5 -13.41 13.53 26.50
CA ALA A 5 -13.41 12.23 27.17
C ALA A 5 -14.35 12.32 28.39
N SER A 6 -15.26 11.36 28.52
CA SER A 6 -16.13 11.20 29.69
C SER A 6 -15.74 9.94 30.44
N MET A 7 -15.14 10.11 31.61
CA MET A 7 -14.98 9.08 32.63
C MET A 7 -16.24 9.12 33.51
N PHE A 8 -16.96 8.00 33.60
CA PHE A 8 -17.94 7.79 34.66
C PHE A 8 -17.51 6.62 35.53
N ALA A 9 -17.45 6.89 36.83
CA ALA A 9 -17.09 5.96 37.89
C ALA A 9 -18.31 5.67 38.78
N LYS A 10 -18.21 4.52 39.48
CA LYS A 10 -18.96 4.00 40.66
C LYS A 10 -20.30 3.25 40.40
N PRO A 11 -20.77 2.42 41.37
CA PRO A 11 -20.12 1.85 42.56
C PRO A 11 -20.26 0.31 42.72
N ALA A 12 -19.56 -0.23 43.71
CA ALA A 12 -19.65 -1.62 44.16
C ALA A 12 -20.96 -1.91 44.93
N THR A 13 -21.57 -3.07 44.64
CA THR A 13 -22.62 -3.69 45.44
C THR A 13 -22.36 -5.20 45.57
N ARG A 14 -22.21 -5.66 46.82
CA ARG A 14 -22.12 -7.08 47.21
C ARG A 14 -23.48 -7.77 47.01
N PRO A 15 -23.54 -9.01 46.52
CA PRO A 15 -24.68 -9.87 46.78
C PRO A 15 -24.41 -10.85 47.93
N VAL A 16 -25.50 -11.09 48.65
CA VAL A 16 -25.69 -11.88 49.87
C VAL A 16 -25.64 -13.38 49.58
N SER A 17 -25.08 -14.13 50.54
CA SER A 17 -25.02 -15.60 50.55
C SER A 17 -26.36 -16.21 50.93
N HIS A 18 -26.88 -17.10 50.09
CA HIS A 18 -27.90 -18.09 50.47
C HIS A 18 -27.55 -19.45 49.87
N HIS A 19 -27.23 -20.41 50.75
CA HIS A 19 -26.99 -21.81 50.41
C HIS A 19 -28.29 -22.62 50.47
N PRO A 20 -28.53 -23.51 49.50
CA PRO A 20 -29.31 -24.72 49.74
C PRO A 20 -28.45 -25.96 49.51
N HIS A 21 -28.46 -26.86 50.50
CA HIS A 21 -27.77 -28.14 50.49
C HIS A 21 -28.36 -29.08 49.42
N LYS A 22 -27.50 -29.74 48.64
CA LYS A 22 -27.84 -30.94 47.84
C LYS A 22 -26.83 -32.06 48.15
N PRO A 23 -27.28 -33.32 48.30
CA PRO A 23 -26.42 -34.42 48.68
C PRO A 23 -25.49 -34.82 47.53
N LEU A 24 -24.23 -35.10 47.88
CA LEU A 24 -23.19 -35.56 46.96
C LEU A 24 -23.46 -37.03 46.60
N SER A 25 -23.99 -37.29 45.41
CA SER A 25 -24.03 -38.64 44.85
C SER A 25 -22.66 -38.95 44.22
N ARG A 26 -21.86 -39.78 44.88
CA ARG A 26 -20.62 -40.33 44.32
C ARG A 26 -20.97 -41.47 43.37
N GLN A 27 -21.06 -41.17 42.08
CA GLN A 27 -21.02 -42.20 41.05
C GLN A 27 -19.55 -42.42 40.64
N PHE A 28 -19.01 -43.58 41.00
CA PHE A 28 -17.72 -44.05 40.52
C PHE A 28 -17.86 -44.42 39.03
N PHE A 29 -17.11 -43.73 38.16
CA PHE A 29 -16.96 -44.13 36.76
C PHE A 29 -15.75 -45.08 36.63
N PRO A 30 -15.82 -46.17 35.85
CA PRO A 30 -14.70 -47.05 35.64
C PRO A 30 -13.61 -46.35 34.80
N SER A 31 -12.35 -46.68 35.08
CA SER A 31 -11.20 -46.16 34.34
C SER A 31 -11.23 -46.70 32.91
N ALA A 32 -11.61 -45.85 31.95
CA ALA A 32 -11.44 -46.16 30.54
C ALA A 32 -9.96 -45.97 30.17
N SER A 33 -9.31 -47.06 29.77
CA SER A 33 -7.94 -47.03 29.25
C SER A 33 -7.96 -46.37 27.87
N VAL A 34 -7.54 -45.11 27.79
CA VAL A 34 -7.39 -44.39 26.52
C VAL A 34 -6.13 -44.89 25.83
N GLN A 35 -6.27 -45.71 24.78
CA GLN A 35 -5.17 -46.00 23.88
C GLN A 35 -4.92 -44.80 22.96
N ILE A 36 -3.84 -44.06 23.24
CA ILE A 36 -3.37 -42.98 22.37
C ILE A 36 -2.78 -43.59 21.10
N ARG A 37 -3.60 -43.64 20.04
CA ARG A 37 -3.15 -44.02 18.71
C ARG A 37 -2.21 -42.93 18.20
N ARG A 38 -0.90 -43.21 18.17
CA ARG A 38 0.10 -42.33 17.53
C ARG A 38 -0.25 -42.20 16.04
N ARG A 39 -0.79 -41.04 15.66
CA ARG A 39 -0.90 -40.65 14.24
C ARG A 39 0.51 -40.66 13.65
N PRO A 40 0.71 -41.20 12.44
CA PRO A 40 1.98 -41.02 11.75
C PRO A 40 2.18 -39.52 11.61
N THR A 41 3.34 -39.04 12.07
CA THR A 41 3.77 -37.67 11.88
C THR A 41 3.78 -37.42 10.38
N SER A 42 2.77 -36.72 9.87
CA SER A 42 2.84 -36.11 8.55
C SER A 42 4.12 -35.29 8.56
N ALA A 43 5.05 -35.62 7.68
CA ALA A 43 6.29 -34.89 7.50
C ALA A 43 5.96 -33.41 7.57
N THR A 44 6.46 -32.75 8.62
CA THR A 44 6.49 -31.30 8.70
C THR A 44 7.13 -30.87 7.40
N GLY A 45 6.34 -30.30 6.49
CA GLY A 45 6.85 -29.74 5.26
C GLY A 45 7.94 -28.79 5.67
N ALA A 46 9.19 -29.19 5.45
CA ALA A 46 10.34 -28.39 5.80
C ALA A 46 10.12 -27.06 5.08
N LEU A 47 9.87 -26.00 5.86
CA LEU A 47 9.84 -24.64 5.33
C LEU A 47 11.20 -24.46 4.68
N ARG A 48 11.19 -24.54 3.35
CA ARG A 48 12.39 -24.53 2.54
C ARG A 48 12.85 -23.08 2.51
N THR A 49 13.58 -22.66 3.53
CA THR A 49 14.14 -21.32 3.61
C THR A 49 15.07 -21.14 2.42
N ARG A 50 14.62 -20.41 1.41
CA ARG A 50 15.46 -19.96 0.30
C ARG A 50 16.12 -18.66 0.73
N ALA A 51 17.44 -18.62 0.71
CA ALA A 51 18.22 -17.40 0.91
C ALA A 51 18.15 -16.53 -0.35
N ALA A 52 16.96 -16.04 -0.70
CA ALA A 52 16.74 -15.11 -1.80
C ALA A 52 16.61 -13.67 -1.25
N LEU A 53 16.84 -12.68 -2.11
CA LEU A 53 16.49 -11.29 -1.80
C LEU A 53 14.96 -11.15 -1.69
N ILE A 54 14.50 -10.12 -0.98
CA ILE A 54 13.07 -9.81 -0.90
C ILE A 54 12.53 -9.43 -2.28
N GLU A 55 11.34 -9.92 -2.62
CA GLU A 55 10.65 -9.52 -3.83
C GLU A 55 10.07 -8.10 -3.66
N PRO A 56 10.09 -7.26 -4.71
CA PRO A 56 9.42 -5.96 -4.67
C PRO A 56 7.91 -6.10 -4.48
N ASP A 57 7.28 -5.06 -3.94
CA ASP A 57 5.81 -4.97 -3.85
C ASP A 57 5.16 -5.10 -5.23
N GLY A 58 4.09 -5.90 -5.33
CA GLY A 58 3.48 -6.27 -6.61
C GLY A 58 4.24 -7.34 -7.41
N GLY A 59 5.31 -7.91 -6.86
CA GLY A 59 6.05 -9.04 -7.42
C GLY A 59 7.12 -8.69 -8.45
N ARG A 60 7.32 -7.40 -8.77
CA ARG A 60 8.41 -6.92 -9.61
C ARG A 60 8.69 -5.43 -9.40
N LEU A 61 9.92 -5.02 -9.68
CA LEU A 61 10.30 -3.61 -9.73
C LEU A 61 9.71 -2.95 -10.98
N VAL A 62 9.08 -1.79 -10.82
CA VAL A 62 8.54 -0.99 -11.94
C VAL A 62 9.53 0.14 -12.25
N ASP A 63 10.40 -0.07 -13.24
CA ASP A 63 11.29 0.96 -13.79
C ASP A 63 10.55 1.76 -14.87
N LEU A 64 10.48 3.08 -14.73
CA LEU A 64 9.78 3.98 -15.66
C LEU A 64 10.71 4.72 -16.61
N ARG A 65 11.99 4.36 -16.64
CA ARG A 65 12.94 4.93 -17.59
C ARG A 65 12.69 4.38 -18.98
N VAL A 66 12.82 5.27 -19.96
CA VAL A 66 12.78 4.88 -21.36
C VAL A 66 14.05 4.10 -21.70
N GLU A 67 13.86 2.95 -22.35
CA GLU A 67 14.94 2.14 -22.92
C GLU A 67 15.90 2.99 -23.77
N PRO A 68 17.23 2.76 -23.68
CA PRO A 68 18.23 3.58 -24.35
C PRO A 68 17.92 3.86 -25.83
N ASP A 69 17.50 2.84 -26.57
CA ASP A 69 17.24 2.90 -28.02
C ASP A 69 16.04 3.78 -28.39
N ARG A 70 15.13 4.04 -27.43
CA ARG A 70 13.90 4.84 -27.64
C ARG A 70 14.00 6.27 -27.10
N ARG A 71 15.11 6.63 -26.45
CA ARG A 71 15.25 7.94 -25.78
C ARG A 71 15.16 9.11 -26.77
N ASP A 72 15.78 9.00 -27.94
CA ASP A 72 15.75 10.07 -28.95
C ASP A 72 14.38 10.22 -29.62
N GLU A 73 13.66 9.11 -29.78
CA GLU A 73 12.26 9.12 -30.22
C GLU A 73 11.40 9.86 -29.19
N LYS A 74 11.51 9.48 -27.91
CA LYS A 74 10.74 10.10 -26.83
C LYS A 74 11.10 11.57 -26.59
N ARG A 75 12.36 11.94 -26.75
CA ARG A 75 12.80 13.35 -26.68
C ARG A 75 12.14 14.18 -27.79
N ARG A 76 12.07 13.66 -29.01
CA ARG A 76 11.39 14.33 -30.14
C ARG A 76 9.88 14.42 -29.91
N GLU A 77 9.24 13.36 -29.42
CA GLU A 77 7.83 13.37 -29.03
C GLU A 77 7.55 14.47 -28.00
N ALA A 78 8.37 14.56 -26.95
CA ALA A 78 8.18 15.53 -25.86
C ALA A 78 8.24 17.00 -26.30
N VAL A 79 8.99 17.32 -27.36
CA VAL A 79 9.09 18.69 -27.89
C VAL A 79 7.74 19.20 -28.41
N ALA A 80 6.91 18.32 -28.96
CA ALA A 80 5.62 18.67 -29.56
C ALA A 80 4.45 18.68 -28.56
N LEU A 81 4.66 18.25 -27.31
CA LEU A 81 3.61 18.16 -26.29
C LEU A 81 3.46 19.47 -25.50
N PRO A 82 2.27 19.73 -24.91
CA PRO A 82 2.12 20.74 -23.88
C PRO A 82 3.10 20.49 -22.72
N LYS A 83 3.78 21.54 -22.27
CA LYS A 83 4.90 21.43 -21.31
C LYS A 83 4.51 21.88 -19.90
N VAL A 84 4.60 21.00 -18.92
CA VAL A 84 4.46 21.33 -17.49
C VAL A 84 5.84 21.51 -16.89
N LYS A 85 6.09 22.66 -16.26
CA LYS A 85 7.38 22.96 -15.65
C LYS A 85 7.46 22.32 -14.26
N LEU A 86 8.51 21.54 -14.04
CA LEU A 86 8.75 20.88 -12.76
C LEU A 86 9.49 21.79 -11.80
N SER A 87 9.02 21.83 -10.55
CA SER A 87 9.83 22.34 -9.45
C SER A 87 10.96 21.37 -9.12
N ARG A 88 11.86 21.81 -8.23
CA ARG A 88 12.92 20.94 -7.72
C ARG A 88 12.37 19.71 -6.99
N ILE A 89 11.27 19.86 -6.25
CA ILE A 89 10.66 18.74 -5.50
C ILE A 89 10.00 17.78 -6.48
N ASP A 90 9.32 18.28 -7.51
CA ASP A 90 8.68 17.42 -8.52
C ASP A 90 9.73 16.60 -9.27
N LEU A 91 10.89 17.18 -9.61
CA LEU A 91 12.01 16.44 -10.20
C LEU A 91 12.51 15.30 -9.31
N GLN A 92 12.56 15.52 -7.99
CA GLN A 92 12.94 14.48 -7.04
C GLN A 92 11.91 13.35 -7.01
N TRP A 93 10.61 13.68 -7.06
CA TRP A 93 9.56 12.67 -7.17
C TRP A 93 9.58 11.92 -8.49
N VAL A 94 9.86 12.60 -9.61
CA VAL A 94 10.10 11.93 -10.89
C VAL A 94 11.26 10.94 -10.79
N HIS A 95 12.33 11.28 -10.07
CA HIS A 95 13.46 10.37 -9.84
C HIS A 95 13.04 9.13 -9.03
N VAL A 96 12.33 9.34 -7.90
CA VAL A 96 11.76 8.26 -7.07
C VAL A 96 10.92 7.30 -7.91
N LEU A 97 10.00 7.85 -8.72
CA LEU A 97 9.15 7.07 -9.61
C LEU A 97 9.97 6.35 -10.70
N SER A 98 10.95 7.03 -11.29
CA SER A 98 11.75 6.48 -12.39
C SER A 98 12.53 5.22 -12.01
N GLU A 99 13.00 5.13 -10.75
CA GLU A 99 13.80 4.02 -10.25
C GLU A 99 12.96 2.90 -9.60
N GLY A 100 11.63 3.06 -9.56
CA GLY A 100 10.74 2.05 -8.98
C GLY A 100 10.74 2.00 -7.46
N TRP A 101 11.22 3.04 -6.77
CA TRP A 101 11.16 3.13 -5.29
C TRP A 101 9.73 3.04 -4.76
N ALA A 102 8.75 3.49 -5.54
CA ALA A 102 7.34 3.43 -5.22
C ALA A 102 6.60 2.32 -6.00
N SER A 103 7.30 1.26 -6.41
CA SER A 103 6.66 0.09 -7.03
C SER A 103 5.51 -0.38 -6.13
N PRO A 104 4.31 -0.65 -6.69
CA PRO A 104 4.02 -0.88 -8.11
C PRO A 104 3.48 0.33 -8.89
N LEU A 105 3.61 1.57 -8.39
CA LEU A 105 3.14 2.75 -9.11
C LEU A 105 3.80 2.87 -10.49
N SER A 106 2.99 3.16 -11.50
CA SER A 106 3.44 3.36 -12.88
C SER A 106 3.53 4.83 -13.30
N GLY A 107 3.46 5.76 -12.33
CA GLY A 107 3.46 7.20 -12.56
C GLY A 107 3.04 7.97 -11.31
N PHE A 108 2.73 9.26 -11.47
CA PHE A 108 2.07 10.02 -10.42
C PHE A 108 0.68 9.42 -10.14
N MET A 109 0.27 9.46 -8.88
CA MET A 109 -1.00 8.87 -8.44
C MET A 109 -2.19 9.50 -9.16
N ARG A 110 -3.07 8.65 -9.65
CA ARG A 110 -4.43 9.02 -10.04
C ARG A 110 -5.30 9.25 -8.82
N GLU A 111 -6.49 9.77 -9.04
CA GLU A 111 -7.47 10.02 -7.97
C GLU A 111 -7.73 8.78 -7.11
N SER A 112 -7.92 7.60 -7.73
CA SER A 112 -8.17 6.35 -7.00
C SER A 112 -7.00 5.93 -6.11
N GLU A 113 -5.76 6.08 -6.57
CA GLU A 113 -4.54 5.73 -5.83
C GLU A 113 -4.28 6.75 -4.71
N PHE A 114 -4.52 8.03 -4.99
CA PHE A 114 -4.39 9.12 -4.03
C PHE A 114 -5.37 8.96 -2.87
N LEU A 115 -6.66 8.70 -3.15
CA LEU A 115 -7.67 8.48 -2.11
C LEU A 115 -7.36 7.26 -1.25
N GLN A 116 -6.90 6.16 -1.85
CA GLN A 116 -6.49 4.97 -1.09
C GLN A 116 -5.28 5.24 -0.20
N THR A 117 -4.29 5.97 -0.71
CA THR A 117 -3.11 6.39 0.06
C THR A 117 -3.51 7.23 1.26
N LEU A 118 -4.36 8.25 1.06
CA LEU A 118 -4.81 9.13 2.14
C LEU A 118 -5.62 8.41 3.22
N HIS A 119 -6.54 7.53 2.83
CA HIS A 119 -7.49 6.91 3.76
C HIS A 119 -6.98 5.61 4.38
N PHE A 120 -6.17 4.85 3.65
CA PHE A 120 -5.80 3.48 4.02
C PHE A 120 -4.29 3.25 4.12
N ASN A 121 -3.46 4.24 3.78
CA ASN A 121 -2.00 4.09 3.73
C ASN A 121 -1.56 2.88 2.89
N SER A 122 -2.32 2.56 1.83
CA SER A 122 -2.12 1.38 1.01
C SER A 122 -2.71 1.54 -0.39
N LEU A 123 -2.29 0.67 -1.31
CA LEU A 123 -2.90 0.50 -2.64
C LEU A 123 -3.41 -0.93 -2.79
N ARG A 124 -4.62 -1.08 -3.32
CA ARG A 124 -5.16 -2.37 -3.76
C ARG A 124 -4.79 -2.61 -5.22
N LEU A 125 -4.17 -3.75 -5.50
CA LEU A 125 -3.79 -4.17 -6.85
C LEU A 125 -4.92 -4.93 -7.55
N ASP A 126 -4.78 -5.14 -8.86
CA ASP A 126 -5.78 -5.82 -9.70
C ASP A 126 -6.07 -7.26 -9.27
N ASP A 127 -5.08 -7.96 -8.70
CA ASP A 127 -5.22 -9.30 -8.14
C ASP A 127 -5.89 -9.31 -6.74
N GLY A 128 -6.24 -8.14 -6.23
CA GLY A 128 -6.87 -7.94 -4.92
C GLY A 128 -5.88 -7.92 -3.74
N SER A 129 -4.58 -8.10 -3.98
CA SER A 129 -3.54 -7.89 -2.97
C SER A 129 -3.44 -6.42 -2.58
N VAL A 130 -2.78 -6.15 -1.45
CA VAL A 130 -2.64 -4.81 -0.89
C VAL A 130 -1.18 -4.57 -0.54
N VAL A 131 -0.65 -3.42 -0.96
CA VAL A 131 0.73 -2.98 -0.70
C VAL A 131 0.72 -1.70 0.14
N ASN A 132 1.79 -1.45 0.89
CA ASN A 132 1.90 -0.24 1.69
C ASN A 132 2.16 0.97 0.78
N MET A 133 1.43 2.06 1.02
CA MET A 133 1.62 3.33 0.33
C MET A 133 1.03 4.44 1.20
N SER A 134 1.85 5.02 2.07
CA SER A 134 1.39 5.94 3.13
C SER A 134 1.56 7.42 2.79
N VAL A 135 2.19 7.75 1.66
CA VAL A 135 2.51 9.12 1.28
C VAL A 135 2.05 9.38 -0.15
N PRO A 136 1.24 10.43 -0.39
CA PRO A 136 0.86 10.82 -1.75
C PRO A 136 2.05 11.20 -2.63
N ILE A 137 2.12 10.60 -3.81
CA ILE A 137 3.10 10.95 -4.86
C ILE A 137 2.31 11.53 -6.04
N VAL A 138 2.08 12.84 -6.00
CA VAL A 138 1.21 13.56 -6.94
C VAL A 138 1.96 14.73 -7.59
N LEU A 139 1.53 15.12 -8.78
CA LEU A 139 1.97 16.34 -9.44
C LEU A 139 0.84 17.36 -9.41
N ALA A 140 1.03 18.44 -8.66
CA ALA A 140 0.07 19.53 -8.62
C ALA A 140 0.11 20.34 -9.93
N ALA A 141 -1.04 20.82 -10.37
CA ALA A 141 -1.17 21.72 -11.51
C ALA A 141 -2.11 22.87 -11.13
N ASP A 142 -1.82 24.07 -11.61
CA ASP A 142 -2.70 25.21 -11.45
C ASP A 142 -3.72 25.32 -12.61
N ASP A 143 -4.63 26.28 -12.54
CA ASP A 143 -5.64 26.50 -13.57
C ASP A 143 -5.02 26.86 -14.93
N SER A 144 -3.85 27.52 -14.93
CA SER A 144 -3.15 27.90 -16.15
C SER A 144 -2.51 26.69 -16.84
N ASP A 145 -1.93 25.77 -16.05
CA ASP A 145 -1.42 24.50 -16.52
C ASP A 145 -2.55 23.66 -17.08
N LYS A 146 -3.67 23.56 -16.35
CA LYS A 146 -4.85 22.82 -16.81
C LYS A 146 -5.37 23.36 -18.14
N GLN A 147 -5.50 24.68 -18.28
CA GLN A 147 -5.94 25.31 -19.52
C GLN A 147 -4.96 25.07 -20.68
N ARG A 148 -3.66 25.14 -20.41
CA ARG A 148 -2.60 24.91 -21.40
C ARG A 148 -2.54 23.44 -21.85
N ILE A 149 -2.84 22.50 -20.97
CA ILE A 149 -2.91 21.06 -21.29
C ILE A 149 -4.15 20.77 -22.15
N GLY A 150 -5.30 21.36 -21.79
CA GLY A 150 -6.57 21.16 -22.49
C GLY A 150 -6.93 19.68 -22.57
N GLU A 151 -7.30 19.21 -23.76
CA GLU A 151 -7.70 17.81 -24.03
C GLU A 151 -6.51 16.90 -24.38
N SER A 152 -5.27 17.33 -24.14
CA SER A 152 -4.09 16.53 -24.46
C SER A 152 -3.93 15.36 -23.49
N LYS A 153 -3.89 14.14 -24.03
CA LYS A 153 -3.67 12.90 -23.27
C LYS A 153 -2.22 12.68 -22.84
N LYS A 154 -1.32 13.54 -23.30
CA LYS A 154 0.11 13.49 -23.02
C LYS A 154 0.64 14.88 -22.76
N VAL A 155 1.51 15.00 -21.78
CA VAL A 155 2.21 16.24 -21.45
C VAL A 155 3.70 15.95 -21.27
N ALA A 156 4.54 16.89 -21.70
CA ALA A 156 5.97 16.83 -21.41
C ALA A 156 6.22 17.48 -20.06
N LEU A 157 6.93 16.78 -19.18
CA LEU A 157 7.43 17.34 -17.93
C LEU A 157 8.84 17.89 -18.20
N VAL A 158 9.01 19.20 -18.01
CA VAL A 158 10.27 19.90 -18.32
C VAL A 158 10.94 20.42 -17.06
N GLY A 159 12.27 20.36 -17.02
CA GLY A 159 13.05 20.92 -15.92
C GLY A 159 13.10 22.45 -15.93
N PRO A 160 13.80 23.07 -14.96
CA PRO A 160 14.01 24.52 -14.90
C PRO A 160 14.55 25.14 -16.19
N ASP A 161 15.41 24.41 -16.91
CA ASP A 161 16.08 24.82 -18.15
C ASP A 161 15.26 24.47 -19.42
N ASP A 162 13.97 24.17 -19.28
CA ASP A 162 13.04 23.74 -20.34
C ASP A 162 13.46 22.45 -21.09
N VAL A 163 14.41 21.70 -20.51
CA VAL A 163 14.83 20.38 -20.99
C VAL A 163 13.75 19.35 -20.67
N PRO A 164 13.27 18.56 -21.65
CA PRO A 164 12.34 17.46 -21.39
C PRO A 164 12.94 16.38 -20.51
N ILE A 165 12.23 16.03 -19.43
CA ILE A 165 12.64 15.03 -18.45
C ILE A 165 11.79 13.76 -18.58
N ALA A 166 10.46 13.91 -18.72
CA ALA A 166 9.54 12.79 -18.82
C ALA A 166 8.33 13.16 -19.70
N ILE A 167 7.59 12.14 -20.12
CA ILE A 167 6.25 12.29 -20.71
C ILE A 167 5.28 11.66 -19.73
N LEU A 168 4.31 12.44 -19.28
CA LEU A 168 3.18 11.93 -18.49
C LEU A 168 2.04 11.65 -19.46
N SER A 169 1.60 10.38 -19.51
CA SER A 169 0.47 9.93 -20.31
C SER A 169 -0.71 9.57 -19.42
N GLU A 170 -1.92 9.72 -19.98
CA GLU A 170 -3.15 9.14 -19.45
C GLU A 170 -3.10 7.64 -19.22
#